data_AF-A0A9P6UN41-F1
#
_entry.id   AF-A0A9P6UN41-F1
#
_cell.length_a   1.000
_cell.length_b   1.000
_cell.length_c   1.000
_cell.angle_alpha   90.00
_cell.angle_beta   90.00
_cell.angle_gamma   90.00
#
_symmetry.space_group_name_H-M   'P 1'
#
loop_
_entity.id
_entity.type
_entity.pdbx_description
1 polymer ?
#
loop_
_entity_poly.entity_id
_entity_poly.type
_entity_poly.pdbx_seq_one_letter_code
_entity_poly.pdbx_strand_id
1 'polypeptide(L)'
;METTQEVQEVLDKLKNTISTDKDFAETFTAAIIAKHNAETAAAAAAAAVSVAASAPSATAVGPASVETNHFNEHQQQSEHDQLQRIAEQHQAEIEKGKQQLQEQLDQLGRQPKEESAHDPSIIQTTENQDEHHQQVLQHIATAAAAAEASTLATVPITIPPPAPTPIAKPAPGSEEWHKMRRDNHKEVERRRRETINEGINDLAKMIPNCDKNKGSILRQAVKYIQTLITDSERFAGSEEQLASARFEVEKYKLEKGVAEATHQSLSLQHEQLKREYDELRKKMDDLEEHASKKQRTE
;
A
#
# COMPACT_ATOMS: atom_id res chain seq x y z
N MET A 1 -40.71 22.81 -30.42
CA MET A 1 -39.50 23.51 -29.93
C MET A 1 -39.51 23.66 -28.40
N GLU A 2 -40.64 23.45 -27.70
CA GLU A 2 -40.69 23.58 -26.24
C GLU A 2 -39.87 22.54 -25.46
N THR A 3 -39.80 21.28 -25.93
CA THR A 3 -39.12 20.19 -25.20
C THR A 3 -37.62 20.40 -24.95
N THR A 4 -36.93 21.20 -25.76
CA THR A 4 -35.53 21.56 -25.53
C THR A 4 -35.33 22.57 -24.40
N GLN A 5 -36.36 23.36 -24.06
CA GLN A 5 -36.28 24.40 -23.04
C GLN A 5 -36.47 23.81 -21.63
N GLU A 6 -37.41 22.87 -21.48
CA GLU A 6 -37.64 22.13 -20.22
C GLU A 6 -36.41 21.31 -19.81
N VAL A 7 -35.76 20.63 -20.76
CA VAL A 7 -34.53 19.85 -20.50
C VAL A 7 -33.39 20.74 -20.01
N GLN A 8 -33.25 21.94 -20.56
CA GLN A 8 -32.25 22.90 -20.13
C GLN A 8 -32.52 23.40 -18.70
N GLU A 9 -33.79 23.70 -18.37
CA GLU A 9 -34.19 24.13 -17.04
C GLU A 9 -33.93 23.06 -15.96
N VAL A 10 -34.18 21.78 -16.28
CA VAL A 10 -33.83 20.65 -15.40
C VAL A 10 -32.32 20.53 -15.23
N LEU A 11 -31.54 20.70 -16.29
CA LEU A 11 -30.08 20.63 -16.23
C LEU A 11 -29.48 21.73 -15.35
N ASP A 12 -30.00 22.95 -15.44
CA ASP A 12 -29.50 24.10 -14.67
C ASP A 12 -29.99 24.07 -13.22
N LYS A 13 -31.18 23.54 -12.94
CA LYS A 13 -31.59 23.17 -11.56
C LYS A 13 -30.63 22.14 -10.95
N LEU A 14 -30.30 21.08 -11.69
CA LEU A 14 -29.41 20.03 -11.20
C LEU A 14 -27.99 20.55 -10.92
N LYS A 15 -27.43 21.41 -11.79
CA LYS A 15 -26.15 22.08 -11.56
C LYS A 15 -26.15 22.95 -10.31
N ASN A 16 -27.21 23.73 -10.09
CA ASN A 16 -27.33 24.56 -8.89
C ASN A 16 -27.38 23.71 -7.61
N THR A 17 -28.16 22.62 -7.61
CA THR A 17 -28.18 21.67 -6.47
C THR A 17 -26.81 21.06 -6.20
N ILE A 18 -26.10 20.60 -7.23
CA ILE A 18 -24.75 20.03 -7.08
C ILE A 18 -23.74 21.09 -6.59
N SER A 19 -23.85 22.34 -7.04
CA SER A 19 -23.01 23.43 -6.53
C SER A 19 -23.27 23.68 -5.05
N THR A 20 -24.53 23.79 -4.63
CA THR A 20 -24.87 24.01 -3.21
C THR A 20 -24.42 22.87 -2.29
N ASP A 21 -24.38 21.62 -2.79
CA ASP A 21 -23.89 20.46 -2.03
C ASP A 21 -22.36 20.49 -1.88
N LYS A 22 -21.64 20.98 -2.90
CA LYS A 22 -20.19 21.22 -2.83
C LYS A 22 -19.87 22.37 -1.88
N ASP A 23 -20.61 23.47 -1.95
CA ASP A 23 -20.47 24.60 -1.04
C ASP A 23 -20.78 24.20 0.42
N PHE A 24 -21.79 23.33 0.63
CA PHE A 24 -22.09 22.76 1.94
C PHE A 24 -20.96 21.86 2.45
N ALA A 25 -20.39 20.99 1.61
CA ALA A 25 -19.26 20.15 1.97
C ALA A 25 -18.01 20.98 2.35
N GLU A 26 -17.66 21.99 1.55
CA GLU A 26 -16.53 22.89 1.86
C GLU A 26 -16.78 23.69 3.16
N THR A 27 -18.00 24.19 3.38
CA THR A 27 -18.37 24.90 4.61
C THR A 27 -18.34 23.99 5.84
N PHE A 28 -18.79 22.74 5.71
CA PHE A 28 -18.76 21.74 6.78
C PHE A 28 -17.33 21.31 7.13
N THR A 29 -16.47 21.08 6.14
CA THR A 29 -15.05 20.81 6.33
C THR A 29 -14.34 21.99 7.01
N ALA A 30 -14.61 23.23 6.57
CA ALA A 30 -14.08 24.43 7.22
C ALA A 30 -14.54 24.57 8.68
N ALA A 31 -15.80 24.24 8.98
CA ALA A 31 -16.33 24.25 10.35
C ALA A 31 -15.67 23.19 11.26
N ILE A 32 -15.39 21.99 10.74
CA ILE A 32 -14.65 20.95 11.47
C ILE A 32 -13.21 21.39 11.76
N ILE A 33 -12.50 21.95 10.77
CA ILE A 33 -11.13 22.45 10.94
C ILE A 33 -11.09 23.60 11.95
N ALA A 34 -12.03 24.55 11.87
CA ALA A 34 -12.13 25.66 12.82
C ALA A 34 -12.38 25.17 14.25
N LYS A 35 -13.24 24.16 14.44
CA LYS A 35 -13.52 23.56 15.75
C LYS A 35 -12.28 22.86 16.31
N HIS A 36 -11.57 22.06 15.50
CA HIS A 36 -10.36 21.36 15.93
C HIS A 36 -9.23 22.33 16.32
N ASN A 37 -9.07 23.43 15.57
CA ASN A 37 -8.09 24.47 15.90
C ASN A 37 -8.45 25.22 17.20
N ALA A 38 -9.73 25.45 17.47
CA ALA A 38 -10.18 26.06 18.73
C ALA A 38 -9.95 25.15 19.95
N GLU A 39 -10.23 23.85 19.82
CA GLU A 39 -9.95 22.85 20.87
C GLU A 39 -8.44 22.71 21.12
N THR A 40 -7.62 22.74 20.07
CA THR A 40 -6.15 22.71 20.17
C THR A 40 -5.58 23.98 20.82
N ALA A 41 -6.13 25.16 20.51
CA ALA A 41 -5.74 26.41 21.16
C ALA A 41 -6.10 26.43 22.66
N ALA A 42 -7.25 25.87 23.04
CA ALA A 42 -7.65 25.73 24.44
C ALA A 42 -6.70 24.79 25.22
N ALA A 43 -6.27 23.68 24.61
CA ALA A 43 -5.28 22.78 25.20
C ALA A 43 -3.91 23.45 25.38
N ALA A 44 -3.46 24.23 24.40
CA ALA A 44 -2.21 24.99 24.50
C ALA A 44 -2.24 26.07 25.60
N ALA A 45 -3.39 26.74 25.79
CA ALA A 45 -3.57 27.69 26.87
C ALA A 45 -3.53 27.04 28.26
N ALA A 46 -4.06 25.83 28.42
CA ALA A 46 -3.99 25.07 29.67
C ALA A 46 -2.54 24.66 30.01
N ALA A 47 -1.74 24.26 29.02
CA ALA A 47 -0.34 23.89 29.20
C ALA A 47 0.56 25.07 29.60
N ALA A 48 0.22 26.31 29.21
CA ALA A 48 1.01 27.48 29.59
C ALA A 48 0.89 27.86 31.08
N VAL A 49 -0.19 27.46 31.76
CA VAL A 49 -0.43 27.81 33.17
C VAL A 49 0.37 26.93 34.14
N SER A 50 0.70 25.69 33.77
CA SER A 50 1.46 24.76 34.64
C SER A 50 2.96 25.02 34.67
N VAL A 51 3.53 25.71 33.69
CA VAL A 51 4.99 25.96 33.59
C VAL A 51 5.47 27.09 34.51
N ALA A 52 4.58 27.95 35.00
CA ALA A 52 4.92 29.11 35.84
C ALA A 52 5.16 28.78 37.34
N ALA A 53 4.90 27.56 37.78
CA ALA A 53 4.87 27.19 39.21
C ALA A 53 6.22 26.71 39.81
N SER A 54 7.27 26.58 38.99
CA SER A 54 8.53 25.92 39.39
C SER A 54 9.73 26.87 39.38
N ALA A 55 9.83 27.74 40.39
CA ALA A 55 11.01 28.56 40.66
C ALA A 55 11.52 28.33 42.09
N PRO A 56 12.74 27.77 42.30
CA PRO A 56 13.26 27.54 43.64
C PRO A 56 13.82 28.84 44.24
N SER A 57 13.22 29.29 45.34
CA SER A 57 13.76 30.36 46.18
C SER A 57 14.83 29.80 47.12
N ALA A 58 16.06 30.30 47.03
CA ALA A 58 17.13 29.91 47.93
C ALA A 58 17.18 30.84 49.16
N THR A 59 17.00 30.29 50.36
CA THR A 59 17.35 30.97 51.62
C THR A 59 17.75 29.92 52.66
N ALA A 60 18.87 30.14 53.36
CA ALA A 60 19.45 29.19 54.30
C ALA A 60 18.96 29.41 55.75
N VAL A 61 19.10 28.39 56.61
CA VAL A 61 19.58 28.46 58.03
C VAL A 61 19.47 27.08 58.73
N GLY A 62 20.51 26.68 59.47
CA GLY A 62 20.38 25.89 60.72
C GLY A 62 20.39 24.34 60.64
N PRO A 63 21.37 23.64 61.26
CA PRO A 63 21.39 22.18 61.37
C PRO A 63 20.94 21.65 62.74
N ALA A 64 20.12 20.59 62.76
CA ALA A 64 19.90 19.75 63.95
C ALA A 64 19.35 18.35 63.59
N SER A 65 19.81 17.33 64.33
CA SER A 65 19.20 15.99 64.46
C SER A 65 19.13 15.09 63.21
N VAL A 66 20.29 14.59 62.77
CA VAL A 66 20.41 13.37 61.97
C VAL A 66 20.50 12.16 62.90
N GLU A 67 19.62 11.16 62.74
CA GLU A 67 19.97 9.72 62.91
C GLU A 67 18.85 8.72 62.56
N THR A 68 17.61 9.13 62.25
CA THR A 68 16.50 8.18 61.96
C THR A 68 15.96 8.16 60.53
N ASN A 69 16.43 9.03 59.62
CA ASN A 69 15.86 9.13 58.26
C ASN A 69 16.53 8.24 57.19
N HIS A 70 17.76 7.77 57.42
CA HIS A 70 18.60 7.23 56.35
C HIS A 70 18.13 5.88 55.76
N PHE A 71 17.33 5.11 56.50
CA PHE A 71 16.76 3.86 55.97
C PHE A 71 15.61 4.10 54.99
N ASN A 72 14.79 5.15 55.22
CA ASN A 72 13.62 5.45 54.41
C ASN A 72 14.00 6.13 53.09
N GLU A 73 14.99 7.04 53.12
CA GLU A 73 15.56 7.62 51.89
C GLU A 73 16.15 6.53 50.98
N HIS A 74 16.94 5.59 51.52
CA HIS A 74 17.58 4.55 50.70
C HIS A 74 16.57 3.59 50.04
N GLN A 75 15.46 3.30 50.72
CA GLN A 75 14.36 2.51 50.13
C GLN A 75 13.66 3.28 49.00
N GLN A 76 13.34 4.56 49.20
CA GLN A 76 12.71 5.40 48.17
C GLN A 76 13.65 5.66 46.97
N GLN A 77 14.95 5.82 47.21
CA GLN A 77 15.98 5.90 46.16
C GLN A 77 16.02 4.61 45.32
N SER A 78 15.99 3.44 45.98
CA SER A 78 15.97 2.14 45.30
C SER A 78 14.72 1.94 44.45
N GLU A 79 13.55 2.38 44.92
CA GLU A 79 12.29 2.32 44.16
C GLU A 79 12.29 3.29 42.98
N HIS A 80 12.85 4.50 43.14
CA HIS A 80 13.04 5.45 42.05
C HIS A 80 13.98 4.92 40.96
N ASP A 81 15.14 4.39 41.35
CA ASP A 81 16.11 3.76 40.44
C ASP A 81 15.55 2.51 39.74
N GLN A 82 14.56 1.83 40.35
CA GLN A 82 13.89 0.69 39.75
C GLN A 82 12.82 1.14 38.73
N LEU A 83 12.02 2.15 39.06
CA LEU A 83 11.06 2.77 38.15
C LEU A 83 11.74 3.43 36.94
N GLN A 84 12.87 4.11 37.14
CA GLN A 84 13.62 4.71 36.04
C GLN A 84 14.19 3.63 35.09
N ARG A 85 14.71 2.52 35.61
CA ARG A 85 15.16 1.39 34.77
C ARG A 85 14.02 0.74 33.99
N ILE A 86 12.82 0.65 34.56
CA ILE A 86 11.63 0.16 33.86
C ILE A 86 11.23 1.14 32.74
N ALA A 87 11.24 2.45 33.00
CA ALA A 87 10.96 3.46 31.98
C ALA A 87 11.99 3.44 30.84
N GLU A 88 13.28 3.30 31.15
CA GLU A 88 14.37 3.15 30.17
C GLU A 88 14.22 1.87 29.33
N GLN A 89 13.87 0.72 29.93
CA GLN A 89 13.56 -0.50 29.19
C GLN A 89 12.38 -0.32 28.24
N HIS A 90 11.28 0.29 28.71
CA HIS A 90 10.08 0.48 27.91
C HIS A 90 10.33 1.48 26.75
N GLN A 91 11.13 2.51 26.99
CA GLN A 91 11.58 3.45 25.95
C GLN A 91 12.46 2.75 24.91
N ALA A 92 13.38 1.88 25.33
CA ALA A 92 14.20 1.08 24.43
C ALA A 92 13.38 0.06 23.62
N GLU A 93 12.30 -0.51 24.17
CA GLU A 93 11.36 -1.36 23.42
C GLU A 93 10.56 -0.55 22.39
N ILE A 94 10.15 0.68 22.71
CA ILE A 94 9.51 1.60 21.75
C ILE A 94 10.47 1.98 20.61
N GLU A 95 11.74 2.27 20.92
CA GLU A 95 12.75 2.56 19.90
C GLU A 95 13.07 1.33 19.03
N LYS A 96 13.18 0.14 19.64
CA LYS A 96 13.34 -1.11 18.91
C LYS A 96 12.14 -1.42 18.02
N GLY A 97 10.92 -1.17 18.50
CA GLY A 97 9.69 -1.26 17.71
C GLY A 97 9.68 -0.29 16.53
N LYS A 98 10.11 0.96 16.74
CA LYS A 98 10.32 1.94 15.66
C LYS A 98 11.35 1.49 14.63
N GLN A 99 12.51 0.99 15.07
CA GLN A 99 13.55 0.46 14.18
C GLN A 99 13.03 -0.73 13.37
N GLN A 100 12.26 -1.63 13.99
CA GLN A 100 11.68 -2.79 13.33
C GLN A 100 10.57 -2.39 12.32
N LEU A 101 9.80 -1.33 12.61
CA LEU A 101 8.85 -0.74 11.66
C LEU A 101 9.57 -0.06 10.48
N GLN A 102 10.67 0.65 10.76
CA GLN A 102 11.52 1.27 9.74
C GLN A 102 12.19 0.20 8.85
N GLU A 103 12.60 -0.93 9.42
CA GLU A 103 13.19 -2.04 8.68
C GLU A 103 12.14 -2.82 7.85
N GLN A 104 10.88 -2.88 8.30
CA GLN A 104 9.76 -3.32 7.46
C GLN A 104 9.45 -2.34 6.33
N LEU A 105 9.54 -1.02 6.58
CA LEU A 105 9.42 0.01 5.54
C LEU A 105 10.56 -0.09 4.50
N ASP A 106 11.79 -0.34 4.93
CA ASP A 106 12.93 -0.58 4.03
C ASP A 106 12.79 -1.90 3.24
N GLN A 107 12.18 -2.94 3.82
CA GLN A 107 11.86 -4.19 3.11
C GLN A 107 10.72 -4.03 2.10
N LEU A 108 9.70 -3.22 2.39
CA LEU A 108 8.64 -2.88 1.45
C LEU A 108 9.09 -1.87 0.38
N GLY A 109 10.02 -0.98 0.73
CA GLY A 109 10.74 -0.09 -0.20
C GLY A 109 11.68 -0.86 -1.13
N ARG A 110 12.21 -2.02 -0.68
CA ARG A 110 12.75 -3.07 -1.57
C ARG A 110 11.65 -3.93 -2.19
N GLN A 111 10.76 -3.29 -2.95
CA GLN A 111 10.43 -3.95 -4.22
C GLN A 111 11.75 -4.15 -4.98
N PRO A 112 11.98 -5.31 -5.60
CA PRO A 112 12.94 -5.37 -6.69
C PRO A 112 12.39 -4.48 -7.80
N LYS A 113 12.84 -3.22 -7.82
CA LYS A 113 12.79 -2.43 -9.03
C LYS A 113 13.51 -3.25 -10.11
N GLU A 114 12.77 -3.71 -11.11
CA GLU A 114 13.33 -4.01 -12.43
C GLU A 114 13.75 -2.70 -13.14
N GLU A 115 14.49 -1.84 -12.43
CA GLU A 115 15.31 -0.83 -13.08
C GLU A 115 16.62 -1.50 -13.46
N SER A 116 16.64 -1.95 -14.71
CA SER A 116 17.73 -1.80 -15.67
C SER A 116 18.99 -1.07 -15.15
N ALA A 117 19.74 -1.70 -14.27
CA ALA A 117 21.14 -1.38 -14.06
C ALA A 117 21.92 -2.05 -15.19
N HIS A 118 22.50 -1.24 -16.08
CA HIS A 118 23.51 -1.72 -17.01
C HIS A 118 24.67 -2.33 -16.23
N ASP A 119 24.83 -3.63 -16.36
CA ASP A 119 26.05 -4.34 -16.00
C ASP A 119 27.16 -3.91 -16.98
N PRO A 120 28.29 -3.35 -16.49
CA PRO A 120 29.45 -3.02 -17.32
C PRO A 120 30.28 -4.28 -17.68
N SER A 121 29.60 -5.35 -18.12
CA SER A 121 30.21 -6.61 -18.59
C SER A 121 29.87 -6.95 -20.04
N ILE A 122 28.98 -6.20 -20.72
CA ILE A 122 28.69 -6.39 -22.15
C ILE A 122 29.71 -5.63 -23.03
N ILE A 123 30.99 -6.01 -22.90
CA ILE A 123 32.01 -5.89 -23.96
C ILE A 123 32.86 -7.17 -24.01
N GLN A 124 32.23 -8.36 -24.00
CA GLN A 124 32.91 -9.62 -24.33
C GLN A 124 31.97 -10.80 -24.62
N THR A 125 31.10 -10.69 -25.65
CA THR A 125 30.40 -11.87 -26.23
C THR A 125 29.95 -11.64 -27.69
N THR A 126 30.87 -11.19 -28.55
CA THR A 126 30.64 -11.05 -30.00
C THR A 126 31.36 -12.12 -30.84
N GLU A 127 31.75 -13.25 -30.24
CA GLU A 127 32.50 -14.32 -30.93
C GLU A 127 31.81 -15.71 -30.95
N ASN A 128 30.71 -15.91 -30.22
CA ASN A 128 30.08 -17.24 -30.06
C ASN A 128 28.67 -17.39 -30.69
N GLN A 129 28.23 -16.46 -31.55
CA GLN A 129 26.97 -16.62 -32.31
C GLN A 129 27.18 -17.06 -33.78
N ASP A 130 28.37 -16.88 -34.33
CA ASP A 130 28.66 -17.26 -35.72
C ASP A 130 28.76 -18.78 -35.92
N GLU A 131 29.29 -19.53 -34.96
CA GLU A 131 29.38 -21.00 -35.06
C GLU A 131 28.00 -21.65 -35.24
N HIS A 132 27.00 -21.23 -34.47
CA HIS A 132 25.66 -21.80 -34.54
C HIS A 132 24.91 -21.39 -35.83
N HIS A 133 25.20 -20.21 -36.39
CA HIS A 133 24.65 -19.81 -37.68
C HIS A 133 25.31 -20.58 -38.84
N GLN A 134 26.62 -20.77 -38.79
CA GLN A 134 27.37 -21.53 -39.79
C GLN A 134 26.99 -23.01 -39.79
N GLN A 135 26.73 -23.60 -38.62
CA GLN A 135 26.26 -24.98 -38.49
C GLN A 135 24.86 -25.19 -39.10
N VAL A 136 23.94 -24.24 -38.92
CA VAL A 136 22.60 -24.29 -39.58
C VAL A 136 22.70 -24.18 -41.10
N LEU A 137 23.55 -23.28 -41.62
CA LEU A 137 23.80 -23.18 -43.06
C LEU A 137 24.44 -24.44 -43.64
N GLN A 138 25.35 -25.08 -42.90
CA GLN A 138 26.01 -26.31 -43.35
C GLN A 138 25.05 -27.50 -43.38
N HIS A 139 24.15 -27.64 -42.40
CA HIS A 139 23.08 -28.65 -42.43
C HIS A 139 22.12 -28.46 -43.61
N ILE A 140 21.76 -27.22 -43.95
CA ILE A 140 20.92 -26.91 -45.13
C ILE A 140 21.66 -27.28 -46.43
N ALA A 141 22.96 -27.01 -46.53
CA ALA A 141 23.78 -27.37 -47.69
C ALA A 141 23.94 -28.90 -47.84
N THR A 142 24.14 -29.64 -46.74
CA THR A 142 24.22 -31.12 -46.79
C THR A 142 22.88 -31.76 -47.17
N ALA A 143 21.75 -31.20 -46.72
CA ALA A 143 20.41 -31.65 -47.12
C ALA A 143 20.13 -31.40 -48.62
N ALA A 144 20.64 -30.29 -49.18
CA ALA A 144 20.54 -30.01 -50.60
C ALA A 144 21.42 -30.95 -51.46
N ALA A 145 22.64 -31.25 -51.02
CA ALA A 145 23.56 -32.15 -51.73
C ALA A 145 23.09 -33.62 -51.75
N ALA A 146 22.36 -34.07 -50.72
CA ALA A 146 21.82 -35.43 -50.64
C ALA A 146 20.70 -35.72 -51.66
N ALA A 147 20.15 -34.69 -52.32
CA ALA A 147 19.05 -34.85 -53.28
C ALA A 147 19.49 -35.28 -54.69
N GLU A 148 20.78 -35.17 -55.05
CA GLU A 148 21.26 -35.48 -56.41
C GLU A 148 21.91 -36.88 -56.57
N ALA A 149 21.94 -37.70 -55.51
CA ALA A 149 22.59 -39.01 -55.51
C ALA A 149 21.61 -40.18 -55.26
N SER A 150 20.61 -40.36 -56.14
CA SER A 150 19.84 -41.62 -56.17
C SER A 150 19.30 -41.96 -57.56
N THR A 151 20.12 -42.69 -58.33
CA THR A 151 19.73 -43.30 -59.61
C THR A 151 19.84 -44.83 -59.55
N LEU A 152 18.82 -45.51 -60.08
CA LEU A 152 18.73 -46.95 -60.42
C LEU A 152 18.68 -48.02 -59.30
N ALA A 153 17.54 -48.75 -59.22
CA ALA A 153 17.48 -50.20 -59.00
C ALA A 153 16.10 -50.81 -59.36
N THR A 154 16.06 -52.11 -59.70
CA THR A 154 14.91 -52.89 -60.22
C THR A 154 14.85 -54.30 -59.56
N VAL A 155 13.82 -55.17 -59.70
CA VAL A 155 12.75 -55.23 -60.73
C VAL A 155 11.29 -55.19 -60.20
N PRO A 156 10.65 -56.23 -59.60
CA PRO A 156 9.22 -56.44 -59.90
C PRO A 156 8.22 -56.64 -58.74
N ILE A 157 6.99 -56.19 -59.00
CA ILE A 157 5.68 -56.83 -58.69
C ILE A 157 5.47 -57.45 -57.29
N THR A 158 4.63 -56.81 -56.48
CA THR A 158 3.51 -57.45 -55.73
C THR A 158 2.41 -56.40 -55.51
N ILE A 159 1.14 -56.78 -55.65
CA ILE A 159 -0.02 -55.88 -55.69
C ILE A 159 -0.49 -55.51 -54.27
N PRO A 160 -0.59 -54.22 -53.89
CA PRO A 160 -1.34 -53.76 -52.73
C PRO A 160 -2.77 -53.27 -53.10
N PRO A 161 -3.73 -53.27 -52.15
CA PRO A 161 -5.12 -52.86 -52.38
C PRO A 161 -5.28 -51.33 -52.57
N PRO A 162 -6.40 -50.85 -53.15
CA PRO A 162 -6.59 -49.45 -53.50
C PRO A 162 -6.81 -48.55 -52.26
N ALA A 163 -5.72 -47.95 -51.77
CA ALA A 163 -5.76 -46.79 -50.89
C ALA A 163 -6.07 -45.50 -51.69
N PRO A 164 -6.67 -44.46 -51.08
CA PRO A 164 -7.13 -43.28 -51.81
C PRO A 164 -5.99 -42.53 -52.49
N THR A 165 -6.22 -42.11 -53.73
CA THR A 165 -5.24 -41.43 -54.59
C THR A 165 -4.65 -40.18 -53.92
N PRO A 166 -3.32 -40.03 -53.81
CA PRO A 166 -2.73 -38.75 -53.44
C PRO A 166 -3.03 -37.74 -54.55
N ILE A 167 -3.64 -36.60 -54.19
CA ILE A 167 -3.93 -35.52 -55.13
C ILE A 167 -2.59 -34.98 -55.64
N ALA A 168 -2.19 -35.39 -56.84
CA ALA A 168 -0.97 -34.92 -57.47
C ALA A 168 -1.05 -33.41 -57.67
N LYS A 169 0.02 -32.69 -57.31
CA LYS A 169 0.08 -31.23 -57.49
C LYS A 169 -0.09 -30.94 -58.99
N PRO A 170 -1.11 -30.17 -59.43
CA PRO A 170 -1.36 -29.95 -60.85
C PRO A 170 -0.17 -29.29 -61.53
N ALA A 171 0.08 -29.64 -62.79
CA ALA A 171 1.28 -29.22 -63.53
C ALA A 171 1.42 -27.68 -63.55
N PRO A 172 2.62 -27.11 -63.30
CA PRO A 172 2.81 -25.66 -63.32
C PRO A 172 2.35 -25.04 -64.66
N GLY A 173 1.54 -23.99 -64.59
CA GLY A 173 0.97 -23.34 -65.79
C GLY A 173 -0.32 -23.97 -66.34
N SER A 174 -0.79 -25.10 -65.78
CA SER A 174 -2.14 -25.62 -66.10
C SER A 174 -3.25 -24.75 -65.49
N GLU A 175 -4.44 -24.76 -66.10
CA GLU A 175 -5.60 -24.02 -65.57
C GLU A 175 -5.97 -24.49 -64.15
N GLU A 176 -5.80 -25.79 -63.85
CA GLU A 176 -6.00 -26.34 -62.50
C GLU A 176 -5.00 -25.78 -61.49
N TRP A 177 -3.73 -25.60 -61.89
CA TRP A 177 -2.72 -24.95 -61.05
C TRP A 177 -3.06 -23.47 -60.79
N HIS A 178 -3.51 -22.74 -61.82
CA HIS A 178 -3.98 -21.35 -61.68
C HIS A 178 -5.26 -21.25 -60.82
N LYS A 179 -6.18 -22.21 -60.92
CA LYS A 179 -7.37 -22.30 -60.06
C LYS A 179 -6.98 -22.62 -58.62
N MET A 180 -6.18 -23.65 -58.38
CA MET A 180 -5.70 -24.04 -57.04
C MET A 180 -4.99 -22.87 -56.34
N ARG A 181 -4.13 -22.13 -57.04
CA ARG A 181 -3.43 -20.97 -56.48
C ARG A 181 -4.39 -19.82 -56.11
N ARG A 182 -5.41 -19.55 -56.94
CA ARG A 182 -6.47 -18.55 -56.65
C ARG A 182 -7.31 -18.97 -55.44
N ASP A 183 -7.73 -20.23 -55.39
CA ASP A 183 -8.60 -20.73 -54.31
C ASP A 183 -7.84 -20.85 -52.99
N ASN A 184 -6.57 -21.27 -53.00
CA ASN A 184 -5.70 -21.24 -51.82
C ASN A 184 -5.48 -19.80 -51.30
N HIS A 185 -5.24 -18.82 -52.18
CA HIS A 185 -5.06 -17.43 -51.76
C HIS A 185 -6.33 -16.83 -51.13
N LYS A 186 -7.52 -17.13 -51.68
CA LYS A 186 -8.81 -16.77 -51.06
C LYS A 186 -8.96 -17.39 -49.68
N GLU A 187 -8.59 -18.66 -49.52
CA GLU A 187 -8.70 -19.41 -48.27
C GLU A 187 -7.77 -18.86 -47.18
N VAL A 188 -6.55 -18.46 -47.54
CA VAL A 188 -5.61 -17.76 -46.64
C VAL A 188 -6.20 -16.42 -46.17
N GLU A 189 -6.71 -15.60 -47.09
CA GLU A 189 -7.31 -14.31 -46.74
C GLU A 189 -8.64 -14.46 -45.97
N ARG A 190 -9.43 -15.53 -46.22
CA ARG A 190 -10.61 -15.88 -45.42
C ARG A 190 -10.22 -16.14 -43.96
N ARG A 191 -9.26 -17.05 -43.71
CA ARG A 191 -8.77 -17.33 -42.35
C ARG A 191 -8.24 -16.07 -41.66
N ARG A 192 -7.44 -15.25 -42.37
CA ARG A 192 -6.94 -13.97 -41.83
C ARG A 192 -8.09 -13.04 -41.41
N ARG A 193 -9.16 -12.93 -42.21
CA ARG A 193 -10.34 -12.12 -41.86
C ARG A 193 -11.09 -12.67 -40.66
N GLU A 194 -11.18 -13.99 -40.52
CA GLU A 194 -11.82 -14.64 -39.38
C GLU A 194 -11.07 -14.34 -38.08
N THR A 195 -9.75 -14.55 -38.04
CA THR A 195 -8.92 -14.21 -36.86
C THR A 195 -9.03 -12.73 -36.48
N ILE A 196 -9.08 -11.81 -37.46
CA ILE A 196 -9.31 -10.37 -37.19
C ILE A 196 -10.72 -10.12 -36.64
N ASN A 197 -11.74 -10.79 -37.16
CA ASN A 197 -13.12 -10.65 -36.67
C ASN A 197 -13.27 -11.18 -35.25
N GLU A 198 -12.65 -12.33 -34.95
CA GLU A 198 -12.61 -12.95 -33.62
C GLU A 198 -11.97 -11.99 -32.62
N GLY A 199 -10.76 -11.48 -32.89
CA GLY A 199 -10.10 -10.51 -32.00
C GLY A 199 -10.91 -9.23 -31.75
N ILE A 200 -11.61 -8.70 -32.76
CA ILE A 200 -12.49 -7.53 -32.58
C ILE A 200 -13.73 -7.89 -31.73
N ASN A 201 -14.29 -9.09 -31.90
CA ASN A 201 -15.43 -9.57 -31.11
C ASN A 201 -15.04 -9.88 -29.65
N ASP A 202 -13.79 -10.30 -29.40
CA ASP A 202 -13.29 -10.55 -28.04
C ASP A 202 -13.01 -9.24 -27.30
N LEU A 203 -12.44 -8.23 -27.98
CA LEU A 203 -12.38 -6.86 -27.44
C LEU A 203 -13.79 -6.37 -27.04
N ALA A 204 -14.79 -6.56 -27.90
CA ALA A 204 -16.17 -6.15 -27.61
C ALA A 204 -16.71 -6.76 -26.31
N LYS A 205 -16.40 -8.03 -25.98
CA LYS A 205 -16.87 -8.68 -24.74
C LYS A 205 -16.29 -8.05 -23.47
N MET A 206 -15.07 -7.52 -23.53
CA MET A 206 -14.37 -6.95 -22.37
C MET A 206 -14.67 -5.47 -22.13
N ILE A 207 -15.22 -4.77 -23.14
CA ILE A 207 -15.40 -3.32 -23.12
C ILE A 207 -16.87 -2.99 -22.81
N PRO A 208 -17.16 -2.25 -21.73
CA PRO A 208 -18.54 -1.87 -21.41
C PRO A 208 -19.14 -0.93 -22.46
N ASN A 209 -20.42 -1.13 -22.75
CA ASN A 209 -21.22 -0.32 -23.68
C ASN A 209 -20.65 -0.22 -25.10
N CYS A 210 -19.97 -1.26 -25.59
CA CYS A 210 -19.59 -1.34 -27.00
C CYS A 210 -20.79 -1.70 -27.90
N ASP A 211 -20.75 -1.23 -29.14
CA ASP A 211 -21.72 -1.56 -30.20
C ASP A 211 -21.10 -2.55 -31.19
N LYS A 212 -21.90 -3.20 -32.04
CA LYS A 212 -21.46 -4.21 -33.03
C LYS A 212 -20.59 -3.64 -34.15
N ASN A 213 -20.47 -2.32 -34.27
CA ASN A 213 -19.65 -1.65 -35.28
C ASN A 213 -18.15 -1.72 -34.91
N LYS A 214 -17.35 -2.42 -35.72
CA LYS A 214 -15.88 -2.54 -35.60
C LYS A 214 -15.16 -1.23 -35.29
N GLY A 215 -15.51 -0.14 -35.99
CA GLY A 215 -14.88 1.17 -35.78
C GLY A 215 -15.29 1.82 -34.46
N SER A 216 -16.47 1.48 -33.93
CA SER A 216 -16.92 1.93 -32.62
C SER A 216 -16.25 1.12 -31.49
N ILE A 217 -16.17 -0.20 -31.64
CA ILE A 217 -15.45 -1.10 -30.71
C ILE A 217 -14.02 -0.60 -30.48
N LEU A 218 -13.27 -0.33 -31.56
CA LEU A 218 -11.89 0.13 -31.46
C LEU A 218 -11.76 1.50 -30.75
N ARG A 219 -12.64 2.46 -31.02
CA ARG A 219 -12.63 3.76 -30.33
C ARG A 219 -13.01 3.63 -28.85
N GLN A 220 -14.00 2.80 -28.54
CA GLN A 220 -14.45 2.56 -27.17
C GLN A 220 -13.38 1.76 -26.38
N ALA A 221 -12.62 0.88 -27.03
CA ALA A 221 -11.46 0.19 -26.46
C ALA A 221 -10.41 1.20 -25.98
N VAL A 222 -9.98 2.12 -26.85
CA VAL A 222 -8.99 3.16 -26.53
C VAL A 222 -9.49 4.03 -25.37
N LYS A 223 -10.76 4.47 -25.40
CA LYS A 223 -11.35 5.23 -24.30
C LYS A 223 -11.36 4.45 -22.99
N TYR A 224 -11.75 3.18 -23.03
CA TYR A 224 -11.84 2.35 -21.83
C TYR A 224 -10.46 2.07 -21.22
N ILE A 225 -9.43 1.79 -22.04
CA ILE A 225 -8.05 1.65 -21.59
C ILE A 225 -7.57 2.94 -20.91
N GLN A 226 -7.83 4.11 -21.51
CA GLN A 226 -7.47 5.39 -20.90
C GLN A 226 -8.18 5.62 -19.56
N THR A 227 -9.46 5.29 -19.45
CA THR A 227 -10.20 5.34 -18.18
C THR A 227 -9.61 4.38 -17.15
N LEU A 228 -9.29 3.13 -17.51
CA LEU A 228 -8.67 2.16 -16.61
C LEU A 228 -7.31 2.63 -16.08
N ILE A 229 -6.49 3.28 -16.90
CA ILE A 229 -5.20 3.86 -16.47
C ILE A 229 -5.45 4.97 -15.44
N THR A 230 -6.31 5.94 -15.75
CA THR A 230 -6.62 7.06 -14.83
C THR A 230 -7.32 6.59 -13.55
N ASP A 231 -8.19 5.58 -13.63
CA ASP A 231 -8.79 4.97 -12.45
C ASP A 231 -7.75 4.22 -11.61
N SER A 232 -6.80 3.50 -12.24
CA SER A 232 -5.69 2.82 -11.55
C SER A 232 -4.77 3.81 -10.82
N GLU A 233 -4.42 4.93 -11.45
CA GLU A 233 -3.64 6.01 -10.84
C GLU A 233 -4.40 6.62 -9.64
N ARG A 234 -5.70 6.87 -9.80
CA ARG A 234 -6.58 7.37 -8.74
C ARG A 234 -6.72 6.37 -7.59
N PHE A 235 -6.82 5.07 -7.86
CA PHE A 235 -6.88 4.03 -6.82
C PHE A 235 -5.56 3.92 -6.07
N ALA A 236 -4.41 3.98 -6.75
CA ALA A 236 -3.10 3.98 -6.09
C ALA A 236 -2.95 5.18 -5.12
N GLY A 237 -3.31 6.39 -5.55
CA GLY A 237 -3.31 7.57 -4.68
C GLY A 237 -4.31 7.48 -3.52
N SER A 238 -5.45 6.80 -3.72
CA SER A 238 -6.41 6.52 -2.64
C SER A 238 -5.90 5.47 -1.65
N GLU A 239 -5.10 4.51 -2.10
CA GLU A 239 -4.49 3.49 -1.24
C GLU A 239 -3.40 4.09 -0.35
N GLU A 240 -2.57 4.98 -0.88
CA GLU A 240 -1.58 5.75 -0.11
C GLU A 240 -2.23 6.61 0.98
N GLN A 241 -3.33 7.31 0.65
CA GLN A 241 -4.11 8.09 1.63
C GLN A 241 -4.70 7.20 2.73
N LEU A 242 -5.23 6.02 2.38
CA LEU A 242 -5.75 5.05 3.35
C LEU A 242 -4.64 4.45 4.22
N ALA A 243 -3.45 4.22 3.68
CA ALA A 243 -2.28 3.76 4.44
C ALA A 243 -1.83 4.82 5.46
N SER A 244 -1.74 6.08 5.03
CA SER A 244 -1.40 7.22 5.90
C SER A 244 -2.42 7.39 7.04
N ALA A 245 -3.71 7.38 6.72
CA ALA A 245 -4.77 7.48 7.73
C ALA A 245 -4.76 6.30 8.73
N ARG A 246 -4.44 5.07 8.27
CA ARG A 246 -4.27 3.91 9.17
C ARG A 246 -3.08 4.08 10.11
N PHE A 247 -1.96 4.60 9.61
CA PHE A 247 -0.77 4.88 10.42
C PHE A 247 -1.07 5.93 11.50
N GLU A 248 -1.78 7.01 11.16
CA GLU A 248 -2.23 8.03 12.12
C GLU A 248 -3.15 7.45 13.19
N VAL A 249 -4.13 6.62 12.81
CA VAL A 249 -5.04 5.97 13.78
C VAL A 249 -4.28 5.05 14.74
N GLU A 250 -3.32 4.26 14.26
CA GLU A 250 -2.53 3.37 15.13
C GLU A 250 -1.60 4.19 16.05
N LYS A 251 -1.00 5.27 15.55
CA LYS A 251 -0.24 6.24 16.36
C LYS A 251 -1.11 6.80 17.50
N TYR A 252 -2.29 7.34 17.20
CA TYR A 252 -3.19 7.90 18.21
C TYR A 252 -3.64 6.85 19.23
N LYS A 253 -3.86 5.60 18.79
CA LYS A 253 -4.20 4.47 19.67
C LYS A 253 -3.07 4.12 20.64
N LEU A 254 -1.81 4.15 20.20
CA LEU A 254 -0.64 3.96 21.06
C LEU A 254 -0.46 5.13 22.04
N GLU A 255 -0.52 6.38 21.57
CA GLU A 255 -0.42 7.58 22.41
C GLU A 255 -1.52 7.61 23.49
N LYS A 256 -2.76 7.26 23.11
CA LYS A 256 -3.87 7.07 24.04
C LYS A 256 -3.56 6.00 25.10
N GLY A 257 -3.08 4.83 24.70
CA GLY A 257 -2.77 3.74 25.62
C GLY A 257 -1.70 4.13 26.66
N VAL A 258 -0.66 4.86 26.24
CA VAL A 258 0.36 5.41 27.15
C VAL A 258 -0.24 6.43 28.12
N ALA A 259 -1.11 7.33 27.64
CA ALA A 259 -1.78 8.32 28.48
C ALA A 259 -2.73 7.65 29.50
N GLU A 260 -3.48 6.63 29.09
CA GLU A 260 -4.36 5.86 29.97
C GLU A 260 -3.57 5.10 31.05
N ALA A 261 -2.45 4.46 30.70
CA ALA A 261 -1.58 3.78 31.66
C ALA A 261 -0.94 4.75 32.67
N THR A 262 -0.46 5.90 32.19
CA THR A 262 0.09 6.97 33.05
C THR A 262 -0.97 7.52 34.01
N HIS A 263 -2.19 7.76 33.51
CA HIS A 263 -3.32 8.22 34.32
C HIS A 263 -3.72 7.20 35.40
N GLN A 264 -3.73 5.90 35.08
CA GLN A 264 -3.98 4.83 36.06
C GLN A 264 -2.92 4.81 37.16
N SER A 265 -1.63 4.91 36.80
CA SER A 265 -0.52 4.95 37.76
C SER A 265 -0.64 6.15 38.71
N LEU A 266 -0.84 7.36 38.17
CA LEU A 266 -1.05 8.58 38.96
C LEU A 266 -2.29 8.50 39.85
N SER A 267 -3.38 7.89 39.39
CA SER A 267 -4.59 7.68 40.19
C SER A 267 -4.33 6.77 41.39
N LEU A 268 -3.58 5.67 41.20
CA LEU A 268 -3.19 4.76 42.29
C LEU A 268 -2.29 5.45 43.32
N GLN A 269 -1.30 6.23 42.88
CA GLN A 269 -0.45 7.02 43.76
C GLN A 269 -1.26 8.08 44.54
N HIS A 270 -2.22 8.73 43.89
CA HIS A 270 -3.10 9.70 44.55
C HIS A 270 -3.97 9.03 45.62
N GLU A 271 -4.54 7.85 45.35
CA GLU A 271 -5.28 7.09 46.37
C GLU A 271 -4.39 6.63 47.53
N GLN A 272 -3.16 6.17 47.25
CA GLN A 272 -2.20 5.78 48.29
C GLN A 272 -1.88 6.96 49.21
N LEU A 273 -1.47 8.09 48.64
CA LEU A 273 -1.12 9.30 49.39
C LEU A 273 -2.33 9.85 50.17
N LYS A 274 -3.55 9.71 49.64
CA LYS A 274 -4.77 10.05 50.36
C LYS A 274 -5.02 9.15 51.58
N ARG A 275 -4.82 7.83 51.45
CA ARG A 275 -4.94 6.89 52.59
C ARG A 275 -3.89 7.19 53.66
N GLU A 276 -2.65 7.46 53.27
CA GLU A 276 -1.58 7.87 54.19
C GLU A 276 -1.89 9.19 54.89
N TYR A 277 -2.43 10.18 54.17
CA TYR A 277 -2.86 11.45 54.76
C TYR A 277 -4.00 11.26 55.79
N ASP A 278 -5.03 10.48 55.44
CA ASP A 278 -6.14 10.18 56.35
C ASP A 278 -5.67 9.40 57.60
N GLU A 279 -4.74 8.47 57.44
CA GLU A 279 -4.09 7.78 58.56
C GLU A 279 -3.25 8.71 59.44
N LEU A 280 -2.43 9.57 58.84
CA LEU A 280 -1.54 10.46 59.57
C LEU A 280 -2.36 11.52 60.33
N ARG A 281 -3.43 12.03 59.71
CA ARG A 281 -4.39 12.92 60.35
C ARG A 281 -5.06 12.25 61.55
N LYS A 282 -5.54 11.02 61.41
CA LYS A 282 -6.11 10.27 62.55
C LYS A 282 -5.09 10.09 63.69
N LYS A 283 -3.83 9.76 63.37
CA LYS A 283 -2.75 9.64 64.36
C LYS A 283 -2.51 10.96 65.12
N MET A 284 -2.65 12.11 64.46
CA MET A 284 -2.57 13.43 65.11
C MET A 284 -3.77 13.67 66.05
N ASP A 285 -5.00 13.40 65.58
CA ASP A 285 -6.22 13.52 66.40
C ASP A 285 -6.14 12.64 67.67
N ASP A 286 -5.70 11.38 67.53
CA ASP A 286 -5.50 10.43 68.64
C ASP A 286 -4.44 10.96 69.65
N LEU A 287 -3.33 11.54 69.16
CA LEU A 287 -2.27 12.12 70.01
C LEU A 287 -2.73 13.38 70.74
N GLU A 288 -3.50 14.26 70.09
CA GLU A 288 -4.09 15.44 70.74
C GLU A 288 -5.08 15.03 71.85
N GLU A 289 -5.89 13.99 71.62
CA GLU A 289 -6.81 13.47 72.65
C GLU A 289 -6.04 12.88 73.84
N HIS A 290 -4.96 12.13 73.58
CA HIS A 290 -4.08 11.60 74.63
C HIS A 290 -3.36 12.70 75.42
N ALA A 291 -2.86 13.75 74.76
CA ALA A 291 -2.24 14.90 75.42
C ALA A 291 -3.26 15.65 76.29
N SER A 292 -4.46 15.89 75.75
CA SER A 292 -5.56 16.57 76.46
C SER A 292 -6.06 15.78 77.68
N LYS A 293 -6.10 14.45 77.59
CA LYS A 293 -6.42 13.58 78.74
C LYS A 293 -5.34 13.67 79.82
N LYS A 294 -4.06 13.66 79.44
CA LYS A 294 -2.92 13.69 80.37
C LYS A 294 -2.84 15.02 81.14
N GLN A 295 -3.08 16.16 80.48
CA GLN A 295 -3.19 17.48 81.12
C GLN A 295 -4.36 17.60 82.12
N ARG A 296 -5.29 16.65 82.13
CA ARG A 296 -6.51 16.69 82.96
C ARG A 296 -6.41 15.80 84.22
N THR A 297 -5.28 15.12 84.39
CA THR A 297 -4.98 14.17 85.47
C THR A 297 -3.82 14.61 86.36
N GLU A 298 -3.22 15.77 86.08
CA GLU A 298 -2.29 16.51 86.95
C GLU A 298 -3.01 17.73 87.55
#